data_AF-A0A3S0IIV1-F1
#
_entry.id   AF-A0A3S0IIV1-F1
#
_cell.length_a   1.000
_cell.length_b   1.000
_cell.length_c   1.000
_cell.angle_alpha   90.00
_cell.angle_beta   90.00
_cell.angle_gamma   90.00
#
_symmetry.space_group_name_H-M   'P 1'
#
loop_
_entity.id
_entity.type
_entity.pdbx_description
1 polymer ?
#
loop_
_entity_poly.entity_id
_entity_poly.type
_entity_poly.pdbx_seq_one_letter_code
_entity_poly.pdbx_strand_id
1 'polypeptide(L)'
;MSELRVEEGSLDSAMTNTQEASDYAGNVQVSDGMGTVSSGMSGASAAVAASSAGQAVDDLAKKLASGLTEFHSALDSAKQSYSSTDETTSIDFSAFDTAMGES
;
A
#
# COMPACT_ATOMS: atom_id res chain seq x y z
N MET A 1 11.28 -28.84 -3.19
CA MET A 1 10.76 -27.48 -2.98
C MET A 1 10.93 -26.76 -4.31
N SER A 2 9.90 -26.10 -4.83
CA SER A 2 10.04 -25.31 -6.06
C SER A 2 10.72 -24.01 -5.69
N GLU A 3 11.94 -23.80 -6.17
CA GLU A 3 12.62 -22.51 -6.08
C GLU A 3 11.90 -21.52 -6.98
N LEU A 4 11.40 -20.43 -6.38
CA LEU A 4 10.75 -19.35 -7.10
C LEU A 4 11.84 -18.56 -7.84
N ARG A 5 12.12 -18.96 -9.09
CA ARG A 5 12.99 -18.17 -9.98
C ARG A 5 12.21 -16.94 -10.43
N VAL A 6 12.53 -15.78 -9.85
CA VAL A 6 11.96 -14.51 -10.29
C VAL A 6 12.94 -13.88 -11.28
N GLU A 7 12.48 -13.67 -12.51
CA GLU A 7 13.27 -12.93 -13.49
C GLU A 7 13.47 -11.49 -12.98
N GLU A 8 14.72 -11.00 -13.01
CA GLU A 8 15.07 -9.65 -12.51
C GLU A 8 14.18 -8.54 -13.13
N GLY A 9 13.84 -8.65 -14.41
CA GLY A 9 12.95 -7.70 -15.08
C GLY A 9 11.50 -7.74 -14.57
N SER A 10 11.05 -8.88 -14.04
CA SER A 10 9.74 -9.01 -13.38
C SER A 10 9.76 -8.37 -11.98
N LEU A 11 10.89 -8.44 -11.26
CA LEU A 11 11.09 -7.73 -9.99
C LEU A 11 11.04 -6.21 -10.19
N ASP A 12 11.75 -5.68 -11.19
CA ASP A 12 11.74 -4.24 -11.48
C ASP A 12 10.35 -3.72 -11.86
N SER A 13 9.62 -4.49 -12.66
CA SER A 13 8.24 -4.15 -13.03
C SER A 13 7.31 -4.16 -11.82
N ALA A 14 7.44 -5.17 -10.95
CA ALA A 14 6.66 -5.26 -9.72
C ALA A 14 6.97 -4.09 -8.77
N MET A 15 8.25 -3.79 -8.54
CA MET A 15 8.67 -2.66 -7.71
C MET A 15 8.14 -1.33 -8.23
N THR A 16 8.20 -1.09 -9.54
CA THR A 16 7.68 0.13 -10.18
C THR A 16 6.17 0.24 -10.00
N ASN A 17 5.43 -0.80 -10.34
CA ASN A 17 3.97 -0.81 -10.21
C ASN A 17 3.52 -0.65 -8.76
N THR A 18 4.22 -1.28 -7.81
CA THR A 18 3.93 -1.16 -6.38
C THR A 18 4.21 0.25 -5.86
N GLN A 19 5.29 0.90 -6.32
CA GLN A 19 5.59 2.28 -5.94
C GLN A 19 4.51 3.24 -6.49
N GLU A 20 4.15 3.11 -7.77
CA GLU A 20 3.08 3.91 -8.36
C GLU A 20 1.76 3.72 -7.61
N ALA A 21 1.39 2.48 -7.29
CA ALA A 21 0.20 2.19 -6.51
C ALA A 21 0.26 2.78 -5.10
N SER A 22 1.42 2.77 -4.44
CA SER A 22 1.65 3.41 -3.13
C SER A 22 1.43 4.91 -3.21
N ASP A 23 2.01 5.56 -4.23
CA ASP A 23 1.88 7.00 -4.45
C ASP A 23 0.42 7.38 -4.73
N TYR A 24 -0.29 6.61 -5.58
CA TYR A 24 -1.71 6.83 -5.83
C TYR A 24 -2.54 6.68 -4.55
N ALA A 25 -2.30 5.62 -3.77
CA ALA A 25 -3.02 5.38 -2.51
C ALA A 25 -2.73 6.47 -1.48
N GLY A 26 -1.48 6.92 -1.35
CA GLY A 26 -1.08 7.99 -0.44
C GLY A 26 -1.67 9.36 -0.80
N ASN A 27 -2.03 9.56 -2.06
CA ASN A 27 -2.70 10.76 -2.56
C ASN A 27 -4.23 10.73 -2.46
N VAL A 28 -4.84 9.61 -2.03
CA VAL A 28 -6.29 9.55 -1.78
C VAL A 28 -6.62 10.36 -0.53
N GLN A 29 -7.33 11.47 -0.73
CA GLN A 29 -7.79 12.35 0.35
C GLN A 29 -9.27 12.70 0.13
N VAL A 30 -10.15 11.77 0.51
CA VAL A 30 -11.61 11.86 0.38
C VAL A 30 -12.22 12.74 1.46
N SER A 31 -11.59 12.84 2.64
CA SER A 31 -12.07 13.70 3.73
C SER A 31 -12.21 15.17 3.33
N ASP A 32 -11.31 15.69 2.47
CA ASP A 32 -11.37 17.05 1.93
C ASP A 32 -12.67 17.29 1.14
N GLY A 33 -13.02 16.37 0.25
CA GLY A 33 -14.26 16.44 -0.54
C GLY A 33 -15.50 16.31 0.34
N MET A 34 -15.47 15.39 1.31
CA MET A 34 -16.58 15.17 2.24
C MET A 34 -16.79 16.33 3.23
N GLY A 35 -15.74 17.12 3.52
CA GLY A 35 -15.85 18.37 4.28
C GLY A 35 -16.73 19.41 3.58
N THR A 36 -16.68 19.46 2.25
CA THR A 36 -17.54 20.35 1.44
C THR A 36 -19.01 19.89 1.49
N VAL A 37 -19.26 18.59 1.42
CA VAL A 37 -20.60 17.99 1.55
C VAL A 37 -21.19 18.26 2.94
N SER A 38 -20.39 18.07 3.98
CA SER A 38 -20.75 18.39 5.37
C SER A 38 -21.18 19.85 5.54
N SER A 39 -20.49 20.78 4.88
CA SER A 39 -20.81 22.21 4.92
C SER A 39 -22.13 22.55 4.21
N GLY A 40 -22.49 21.80 3.16
CA GLY A 40 -23.74 21.97 2.41
C GLY A 40 -24.96 21.24 3.00
N MET A 41 -24.73 20.19 3.80
CA MET A 41 -25.79 19.42 4.47
C MET A 41 -25.90 19.87 5.94
N SER A 42 -26.63 20.97 6.17
CA SER A 42 -26.85 21.52 7.52
C SER A 42 -27.74 20.60 8.37
N GLY A 43 -27.09 19.69 9.08
CA GLY A 43 -27.68 18.82 10.11
C GLY A 43 -26.57 18.09 10.84
N ALA A 44 -26.51 18.22 12.17
CA ALA A 44 -25.36 17.80 12.98
C ALA A 44 -24.95 16.33 12.77
N SER A 45 -25.91 15.43 12.55
CA SER A 45 -25.62 13.99 12.34
C SER A 45 -25.11 13.67 10.93
N ALA A 46 -25.63 14.31 9.89
CA ALA A 46 -25.23 14.05 8.50
C ALA A 46 -23.83 14.60 8.19
N ALA A 47 -23.53 15.80 8.71
CA ALA A 47 -22.22 16.42 8.64
C ALA A 47 -21.13 15.54 9.31
N VAL A 48 -21.42 15.04 10.51
CA VAL A 48 -20.50 14.15 11.24
C VAL A 48 -20.31 12.83 10.50
N ALA A 49 -21.38 12.20 10.00
CA ALA A 49 -21.28 10.95 9.26
C ALA A 49 -20.45 11.08 7.98
N ALA A 50 -20.64 12.19 7.23
CA ALA A 50 -19.86 12.52 6.05
C ALA A 50 -18.36 12.66 6.35
N SER A 51 -18.02 13.41 7.40
CA SER A 51 -16.63 13.60 7.82
C SER A 51 -15.98 12.30 8.28
N SER A 52 -16.68 11.49 9.08
CA SER A 52 -16.19 10.19 9.54
C SER A 52 -15.99 9.19 8.41
N ALA A 53 -16.89 9.18 7.41
CA ALA A 53 -16.73 8.33 6.23
C ALA A 53 -15.50 8.73 5.40
N GLY A 54 -15.28 10.04 5.20
CA GLY A 54 -14.09 10.54 4.52
C GLY A 54 -12.79 10.15 5.24
N GLN A 55 -12.74 10.32 6.56
CA GLN A 55 -11.59 9.89 7.37
C GLN A 55 -11.33 8.39 7.30
N ALA A 56 -12.37 7.56 7.36
CA ALA A 56 -12.21 6.11 7.26
C ALA A 56 -11.60 5.67 5.91
N VAL A 57 -11.96 6.35 4.81
CA VAL A 57 -11.36 6.09 3.50
C VAL A 57 -9.91 6.55 3.45
N ASP A 58 -9.59 7.74 3.97
CA ASP A 58 -8.23 8.25 4.04
C ASP A 58 -7.32 7.32 4.87
N ASP A 59 -7.81 6.82 5.99
CA ASP A 59 -7.05 5.91 6.86
C ASP A 59 -6.83 4.55 6.18
N LEU A 60 -7.82 4.03 5.46
CA LEU A 60 -7.66 2.82 4.65
C LEU A 60 -6.64 3.02 3.53
N ALA A 61 -6.69 4.18 2.86
CA ALA A 61 -5.76 4.49 1.78
C ALA A 61 -4.32 4.63 2.28
N LYS A 62 -4.11 5.28 3.43
CA LYS A 62 -2.79 5.32 4.11
C LYS A 62 -2.30 3.93 4.46
N LYS A 63 -3.15 3.07 5.02
CA LYS A 63 -2.79 1.69 5.36
C LYS A 63 -2.35 0.91 4.11
N LEU A 64 -3.07 1.07 3.00
CA LEU A 64 -2.72 0.48 1.71
C LEU A 64 -1.37 1.01 1.19
N ALA A 65 -1.13 2.33 1.23
CA ALA A 65 0.13 2.93 0.81
C ALA A 65 1.31 2.41 1.66
N SER A 66 1.14 2.33 2.99
CA SER A 66 2.13 1.73 3.87
C SER A 66 2.40 0.27 3.54
N GLY A 67 1.36 -0.55 3.34
CA GLY A 67 1.52 -1.94 2.90
C GLY A 67 2.30 -2.05 1.59
N LEU A 68 1.93 -1.28 0.56
CA LEU A 68 2.63 -1.28 -0.72
C LEU A 68 4.10 -0.84 -0.58
N THR A 69 4.41 0.09 0.33
CA THR A 69 5.80 0.49 0.64
C THR A 69 6.61 -0.65 1.26
N GLU A 70 6.02 -1.40 2.18
CA GLU A 70 6.66 -2.58 2.77
C GLU A 70 6.85 -3.70 1.74
N PHE A 71 5.86 -3.90 0.85
CA PHE A 71 5.95 -4.86 -0.24
C PHE A 71 7.09 -4.51 -1.20
N HIS A 72 7.20 -3.23 -1.60
CA HIS A 72 8.31 -2.74 -2.42
C HIS A 72 9.66 -3.01 -1.74
N SER A 73 9.76 -2.71 -0.43
CA SER A 73 11.00 -2.91 0.34
C SER A 73 11.41 -4.39 0.44
N ALA A 74 10.43 -5.29 0.55
CA ALA A 74 10.68 -6.74 0.50
C ALA A 74 11.23 -7.18 -0.86
N LEU A 75 10.66 -6.67 -1.96
CA LEU A 75 11.15 -6.93 -3.32
C LEU A 75 12.57 -6.38 -3.55
N ASP A 76 12.86 -5.16 -3.10
CA ASP A 76 14.18 -4.55 -3.22
C ASP A 76 15.23 -5.33 -2.42
N SER A 77 14.89 -5.70 -1.18
CA SER A 77 15.76 -6.55 -0.34
C SER A 77 16.04 -7.91 -0.99
N ALA A 78 15.04 -8.49 -1.65
CA ALA A 78 15.20 -9.72 -2.39
C ALA A 78 16.10 -9.54 -3.63
N LYS A 79 15.94 -8.43 -4.38
CA LYS A 79 16.81 -8.11 -5.52
C LYS A 79 18.26 -7.92 -5.09
N GLN A 80 18.51 -7.23 -3.97
CA GLN A 80 19.86 -7.04 -3.43
C GLN A 80 20.49 -8.37 -2.95
N SER A 81 19.67 -9.28 -2.42
CA SER A 81 20.12 -10.60 -1.96
C SER A 81 20.30 -11.61 -3.11
N TYR A 82 19.82 -11.26 -4.30
CA TYR A 82 19.98 -12.03 -5.54
C TYR A 82 21.43 -11.96 -6.02
N SER A 83 22.33 -12.64 -5.31
CA SER A 83 23.71 -12.82 -5.75
C SER A 83 23.73 -13.81 -6.92
N SER A 84 24.54 -13.53 -7.95
CA SER A 84 24.65 -14.32 -9.18
C SER A 84 25.12 -15.78 -8.99
N THR A 85 25.21 -16.27 -7.75
CA THR A 85 25.78 -17.57 -7.38
C THR A 85 24.72 -18.62 -7.01
N ASP A 86 23.55 -18.22 -6.49
CA ASP A 86 22.53 -19.19 -6.01
C ASP A 86 21.17 -19.11 -6.74
N GLU A 87 20.94 -18.12 -7.62
CA GLU A 87 19.69 -17.92 -8.41
C GLU A 87 18.38 -18.02 -7.61
N THR A 88 18.46 -17.95 -6.29
CA THR A 88 17.34 -18.12 -5.37
C THR A 88 17.43 -17.14 -4.23
N THR A 89 16.30 -16.53 -3.93
CA THR A 89 16.15 -15.64 -2.79
C THR A 89 14.75 -15.83 -2.23
N SER A 90 14.69 -16.06 -0.92
CA SER A 90 13.43 -16.03 -0.20
C SER A 90 13.04 -14.57 0.02
N ILE A 91 11.81 -14.20 -0.33
CA ILE A 91 11.27 -12.87 -0.06
C ILE A 91 10.48 -12.95 1.25
N ASP A 92 10.78 -12.04 2.18
CA ASP A 92 10.07 -11.93 3.46
C ASP A 92 9.02 -10.82 3.37
N PHE A 93 7.75 -11.20 3.46
CA PHE A 93 6.60 -10.30 3.42
C PHE A 93 5.98 -10.04 4.81
N SER A 94 6.64 -10.47 5.90
CA SER A 94 6.09 -10.31 7.25
C SER A 94 5.77 -8.85 7.64
N ALA A 95 6.59 -7.90 7.16
CA ALA A 95 6.33 -6.46 7.34
C ALA A 95 5.08 -5.99 6.58
N PHE A 96 4.87 -6.51 5.37
CA PHE A 96 3.65 -6.26 4.59
C PHE A 96 2.40 -6.82 5.30
N ASP A 97 2.46 -8.08 5.74
CA ASP A 97 1.35 -8.74 6.44
C ASP A 97 0.98 -7.96 7.71
N THR A 98 1.99 -7.54 8.47
CA THR A 98 1.83 -6.69 9.66
C THR A 98 1.18 -5.34 9.33
N ALA A 99 1.63 -4.67 8.25
CA ALA A 99 1.06 -3.40 7.81
C ALA A 99 -0.40 -3.54 7.37
N MET A 100 -0.76 -4.67 6.77
CA MET A 100 -2.13 -4.98 6.36
C MET A 100 -2.99 -5.53 7.51
N GLY A 101 -2.39 -5.89 8.63
CA GLY A 101 -3.07 -6.49 9.78
C GLY A 101 -3.54 -7.91 9.51
N GLU A 102 -2.86 -8.62 8.61
CA GLU A 102 -3.02 -10.06 8.41
C GLU A 102 -2.02 -10.77 9.36
N SER A 103 -2.50 -11.75 10.13
CA SER A 103 -1.74 -12.47 11.17
C SER A 103 -1.96 -13.96 11.04
#